data_AF-A0A9E4GCE0-F1
#
_entry.id   AF-A0A9E4GCE0-F1
#
_cell.length_a   1.000
_cell.length_b   1.000
_cell.length_c   1.000
_cell.angle_alpha   90.00
_cell.angle_beta   90.00
_cell.angle_gamma   90.00
#
_symmetry.space_group_name_H-M   'P 1'
#
loop_
_entity.id
_entity.type
_entity.pdbx_description
1 polymer ?
#
loop_
_entity_poly.entity_id
_entity_poly.type
_entity_poly.pdbx_seq_one_letter_code
_entity_poly.pdbx_strand_id
1 'polypeptide(L)' 'MIDEVHSCHWAKFATEARLPSADAIDMGRTMAEMLPAAFARTVDGARANGLDHPLLQRMFEVLNARSEHCARILETATP' A
#
# COMPACT_ATOMS: atom_id res chain seq x y z
N MET A 1 0.60 11.34 -13.11
CA MET A 1 0.72 11.54 -11.66
C MET A 1 -0.47 10.78 -11.08
N ILE A 2 -0.27 9.83 -10.16
CA ILE A 2 -1.41 9.16 -9.50
C ILE A 2 -1.85 10.10 -8.39
N ASP A 3 -3.12 10.50 -8.39
CA ASP A 3 -3.68 11.36 -7.36
C ASP A 3 -3.51 10.72 -5.96
N GLU A 4 -3.13 11.53 -4.97
CA GLU A 4 -2.92 11.04 -3.61
C GLU A 4 -4.24 10.87 -2.87
N VAL A 5 -4.49 9.64 -2.39
CA VAL A 5 -5.67 9.32 -1.59
C VAL A 5 -5.29 9.37 -0.12
N HIS A 6 -5.53 10.50 0.52
CA HIS A 6 -5.33 10.69 1.95
C HIS A 6 -6.47 10.09 2.78
N SER A 7 -6.26 10.02 4.09
CA SER A 7 -7.25 9.56 5.05
C SER A 7 -8.56 10.35 5.03
N CYS A 8 -8.54 11.66 4.75
CA CYS A 8 -9.76 12.47 4.64
C CYS A 8 -10.67 12.00 3.49
N HIS A 9 -10.09 11.51 2.40
CA HIS A 9 -10.84 10.92 1.28
C HIS A 9 -11.50 9.60 1.71
N TRP A 10 -10.78 8.76 2.45
CA TRP A 10 -11.32 7.53 3.02
C TRP A 10 -12.41 7.79 4.07
N ALA A 11 -12.27 8.81 4.89
CA ALA A 11 -13.29 9.20 5.87
C ALA A 11 -14.58 9.68 5.19
N LYS A 12 -14.46 10.45 4.11
CA LYS A 12 -15.60 10.87 3.29
C LYS A 12 -16.29 9.66 2.67
N PHE A 13 -15.51 8.78 2.02
CA PHE A 13 -16.03 7.54 1.44
C PHE A 13 -16.75 6.67 2.48
N ALA A 14 -16.14 6.44 3.63
CA ALA A 14 -16.74 5.62 4.69
C ALA A 14 -18.05 6.22 5.20
N THR A 15 -18.14 7.55 5.31
CA THR A 15 -19.38 8.26 5.66
C THR A 15 -20.48 7.99 4.62
N GLU A 16 -20.16 8.13 3.33
CA GLU A 16 -21.10 7.88 2.22
C GLU A 16 -21.53 6.41 2.15
N ALA A 17 -20.60 5.49 2.43
CA ALA A 17 -20.81 4.05 2.45
C ALA A 17 -21.44 3.53 3.75
N ARG A 18 -21.65 4.38 4.76
CA ARG A 18 -22.13 4.03 6.11
C ARG A 18 -21.25 2.97 6.80
N LEU A 19 -19.95 3.08 6.62
CA LEU A 19 -18.92 2.26 7.25
C LEU A 19 -18.23 3.04 8.38
N PRO A 20 -17.67 2.36 9.39
CA PRO A 20 -16.80 3.01 10.35
C PRO A 20 -15.52 3.54 9.66
N SER A 21 -15.31 4.86 9.66
CA SER A 21 -14.16 5.49 8.99
C SER A 21 -12.81 5.02 9.52
N ALA A 22 -12.72 4.78 10.83
CA ALA A 22 -11.51 4.28 11.47
C ALA A 22 -11.10 2.92 10.89
N ASP A 23 -12.05 2.00 10.74
CA ASP A 23 -11.81 0.65 10.22
C ASP A 23 -11.35 0.70 8.75
N ALA A 24 -11.94 1.58 7.93
CA ALA A 24 -11.55 1.73 6.53
C ALA A 24 -10.11 2.27 6.38
N ILE A 25 -9.75 3.28 7.18
CA ILE A 25 -8.40 3.86 7.19
C ILE A 25 -7.38 2.84 7.74
N ASP A 26 -7.73 2.15 8.82
CA ASP A 26 -6.87 1.15 9.45
C ASP A 26 -6.62 -0.05 8.53
N MET A 27 -7.64 -0.51 7.80
CA MET A 27 -7.49 -1.55 6.79
C MET A 27 -6.55 -1.10 5.67
N GLY A 28 -6.71 0.13 5.17
CA GLY A 28 -5.82 0.69 4.16
C GLY A 28 -4.36 0.76 4.62
N ARG A 29 -4.14 1.17 5.87
CA ARG A 29 -2.82 1.20 6.51
C ARG A 29 -2.23 -0.20 6.65
N THR A 30 -2.99 -1.13 7.21
CA THR A 30 -2.57 -2.52 7.39
C THR A 30 -2.17 -3.15 6.05
N MET A 31 -2.95 -2.92 4.99
CA MET A 31 -2.59 -3.36 3.64
C MET A 31 -1.26 -2.73 3.18
N ALA A 32 -1.10 -1.42 3.34
CA ALA A 32 0.13 -0.72 2.97
C ALA A 32 1.38 -1.27 3.69
N GLU A 33 1.25 -1.65 4.96
CA GLU A 33 2.32 -2.26 5.77
C GLU A 33 2.63 -3.72 5.38
N MET A 34 1.62 -4.48 4.95
CA MET A 34 1.80 -5.90 4.55
C MET A 34 2.36 -6.07 3.14
N LEU A 35 2.11 -5.11 2.24
CA LEU A 35 2.48 -5.17 0.83
C LEU A 35 4.00 -5.32 0.59
N PRO A 36 4.92 -4.61 1.28
CA PRO A 36 6.37 -4.83 1.19
C PRO A 36 6.78 -6.29 1.28
N ALA A 37 6.31 -6.98 2.31
CA ALA A 37 6.62 -8.40 2.53
C ALA A 37 6.00 -9.29 1.46
N ALA A 38 4.81 -8.95 0.96
CA ALA A 38 4.18 -9.67 -0.15
C ALA A 38 4.99 -9.54 -1.44
N PHE A 39 5.45 -8.33 -1.78
CA PHE A 39 6.28 -8.10 -2.96
C PHE A 39 7.61 -8.84 -2.89
N ALA A 40 8.27 -8.85 -1.73
CA ALA A 40 9.51 -9.60 -1.53
C ALA A 40 9.32 -11.10 -1.83
N ARG A 41 8.26 -11.71 -1.27
CA ARG A 41 7.92 -13.12 -1.55
C ARG A 41 7.65 -13.38 -3.04
N THR A 42 6.96 -12.46 -3.71
CA THR A 42 6.69 -12.58 -5.16
C THR A 42 7.98 -12.51 -5.99
N VAL A 43 8.90 -11.61 -5.65
CA VAL A 43 10.19 -11.47 -6.34
C VAL A 43 11.07 -12.69 -6.11
N ASP A 44 11.16 -13.16 -4.86
CA ASP A 44 11.92 -14.37 -4.52
C ASP A 44 11.36 -15.59 -5.24
N GLY A 45 10.03 -15.71 -5.30
CA GLY A 45 9.35 -16.75 -6.08
C GLY A 45 9.66 -16.66 -7.58
N ALA A 46 9.65 -15.47 -8.17
CA ALA A 46 10.00 -15.28 -9.58
C ALA A 46 11.46 -15.69 -9.87
N ARG A 47 12.40 -15.25 -9.03
CA ARG A 47 13.82 -15.62 -9.13
C ARG A 47 14.03 -17.14 -9.02
N ALA A 48 13.35 -17.78 -8.08
CA ALA A 48 13.40 -19.24 -7.91
C ALA A 48 12.92 -20.01 -9.15
N ASN A 49 12.05 -19.41 -9.98
CA ASN A 49 11.56 -19.97 -11.23
C ASN A 49 12.39 -19.56 -12.46
N GLY A 50 13.58 -18.98 -12.26
CA GLY A 50 14.49 -18.57 -13.33
C GLY A 50 14.11 -17.24 -13.98
N LEU A 51 13.12 -16.52 -13.46
CA LEU A 51 12.81 -15.16 -13.86
C LEU A 51 13.66 -14.19 -13.03
N ASP A 52 14.97 -14.15 -13.29
CA ASP A 52 15.89 -13.21 -12.64
C ASP A 52 16.24 -12.08 -13.62
N HIS A 53 15.46 -11.00 -13.57
CA HIS A 53 15.61 -9.86 -14.46
C HIS A 53 15.69 -8.55 -13.64
N PRO A 54 16.55 -7.58 -14.01
CA PRO A 54 16.69 -6.31 -13.27
C PRO A 54 15.38 -5.53 -13.11
N LEU A 55 14.43 -5.73 -14.02
CA LEU A 55 13.09 -5.14 -13.93
C LEU A 55 12.36 -5.55 -12.64
N LEU A 56 12.50 -6.78 -12.16
CA LEU A 56 11.84 -7.24 -10.94
C LEU A 56 12.35 -6.50 -9.71
N GLN A 57 13.66 -6.28 -9.65
CA GLN A 57 14.27 -5.48 -8.58
C GLN A 57 13.77 -4.03 -8.63
N ARG A 58 13.72 -3.42 -9.82
CA ARG A 58 13.19 -2.06 -9.99
C ARG A 58 11.70 -1.97 -9.62
N MET A 59 10.90 -2.96 -10.00
CA MET A 59 9.48 -3.02 -9.64
C MET A 59 9.31 -3.13 -8.13
N PHE A 60 10.09 -3.99 -7.47
CA PHE A 60 10.10 -4.13 -6.03
C PHE A 60 10.38 -2.80 -5.32
N GLU A 61 11.44 -2.10 -5.72
CA GLU A 61 11.82 -0.82 -5.13
C GLU A 61 10.72 0.24 -5.27
N VAL A 62 10.13 0.38 -6.46
CA VAL A 62 9.06 1.35 -6.72
C VAL A 62 7.81 1.03 -5.91
N LEU A 63 7.40 -0.24 -5.90
CA LEU A 63 6.20 -0.66 -5.18
C LEU A 63 6.39 -0.57 -3.67
N ASN A 64 7.58 -0.94 -3.17
CA ASN A 64 7.91 -0.82 -1.76
C ASN A 64 7.90 0.64 -1.30
N ALA A 65 8.59 1.53 -2.02
CA ALA A 65 8.60 2.96 -1.72
C ALA A 65 7.19 3.57 -1.76
N ARG A 66 6.33 3.10 -2.69
CA ARG A 66 4.94 3.55 -2.76
C ARG A 66 4.12 3.05 -1.57
N SER A 67 4.26 1.79 -1.18
CA SER A 67 3.57 1.23 -0.02
C SER A 67 3.92 1.96 1.28
N GLU A 68 5.20 2.23 1.51
CA GLU A 68 5.64 3.01 2.68
C GLU A 68 5.09 4.44 2.67
N HIS A 69 5.05 5.08 1.50
CA HIS A 69 4.42 6.40 1.37
C HIS A 69 2.92 6.35 1.65
N CYS A 70 2.21 5.34 1.14
CA CYS A 70 0.79 5.12 1.43
C CYS A 70 0.52 4.92 2.93
N ALA A 71 1.36 4.16 3.64
CA ALA A 71 1.21 3.99 5.08
C ALA A 71 1.32 5.33 5.82
N ARG A 72 2.32 6.16 5.47
CA ARG A 72 2.52 7.49 6.09
C ARG A 72 1.35 8.45 5.88
N ILE A 73 0.81 8.54 4.65
CA ILE A 73 -0.31 9.47 4.37
C ILE A 73 -1.61 9.04 5.05
N LEU A 74 -1.76 7.75 5.38
CA LEU A 74 -2.89 7.21 6.13
C LEU A 74 -2.70 7.36 7.64
N GLU A 75 -1.45 7.40 8.12
CA GLU A 75 -1.10 7.55 9.54
C GLU A 75 -1.27 8.99 10.06
N THR A 76 -1.07 10.01 9.21
CA THR A 76 -1.28 11.43 9.56
C THR A 76 -2.75 11.81 9.82
N ALA A 77 -3.65 10.82 9.85
CA ALA A 77 -5.07 10.93 10.13
C ALA A 77 -5.38 10.91 11.63
N THR A 78 -4.86 11.86 12.40
CA THR A 78 -5.39 12.08 13.75
C THR A 78 -6.54 13.10 13.64
N PRO A 79 -7.71 12.85 14.26
CA PRO A 79 -8.82 13.80 14.27
C PRO A 79 -8.47 15.14 14.93
#